data_AF-A0A261EZN6-F1
#
_entry.id   AF-A0A261EZN6-F1
#
_cell.length_a   1.000
_cell.length_b   1.000
_cell.length_c   1.000
_cell.angle_alpha   90.00
_cell.angle_beta   90.00
_cell.angle_gamma   90.00
#
_symmetry.space_group_name_H-M   'P 1'
#
loop_
_entity.id
_entity.type
_entity.pdbx_description
1 polymer ?
#
loop_
_entity_poly.entity_id
_entity_poly.type
_entity_poly.pdbx_seq_one_letter_code
_entity_poly.pdbx_strand_id
1 'polypeptide(L)'
;MRRFDTFRRIRAWVWWAVIIMVNALVVVSCYNSTQTHIKDWTQNPTGQPFQHQIDIYPNYSLWIIILGVAMFELFLRLRIPTSRVINYLASATFMVYLIHSNSFFYSIWGRVHWIDLLAASPKAFVLKWFEWALLTFACGVVAYAVYQLLSAILRLMRPLFLRDPGRHVGAVSVGAGAAAGADAAGAGAGAGAGA
;
A
#
# COMPACT_ATOMS: atom_id res chain seq x y z
N MET A 1 -7.40 15.45 7.90
CA MET A 1 -8.36 14.34 7.89
C MET A 1 -8.45 13.72 9.30
N ARG A 2 -9.43 14.10 10.12
CA ARG A 2 -9.66 13.52 11.48
C ARG A 2 -11.15 13.47 11.87
N ARG A 3 -12.06 13.60 10.91
CA ARG A 3 -13.51 13.76 11.19
C ARG A 3 -14.26 12.44 11.41
N PHE A 4 -13.70 11.29 11.01
CA PHE A 4 -14.37 9.98 11.10
C PHE A 4 -13.48 8.95 11.78
N ASP A 5 -13.07 9.25 13.02
CA ASP A 5 -12.35 8.29 13.86
C ASP A 5 -13.35 7.61 14.81
N THR A 6 -14.20 6.75 14.24
CA THR A 6 -15.33 6.10 14.94
C THR A 6 -14.84 5.23 16.10
N PHE A 7 -13.64 4.67 15.99
CA PHE A 7 -13.08 3.74 16.99
C PHE A 7 -11.93 4.34 17.83
N ARG A 8 -11.82 5.67 17.89
CA ARG A 8 -10.76 6.39 18.62
C ARG A 8 -10.62 6.00 20.09
N ARG A 9 -11.71 5.57 20.73
CA ARG A 9 -11.75 5.20 22.16
C ARG A 9 -11.19 3.81 22.44
N ILE A 10 -11.15 2.93 21.44
CA ILE A 10 -10.65 1.56 21.58
C ILE A 10 -9.13 1.59 21.67
N ARG A 11 -8.52 0.79 22.55
CA ARG A 11 -7.04 0.69 22.67
C ARG A 11 -6.45 -0.18 21.55
N ALA A 12 -5.24 0.15 21.10
CA ALA A 12 -4.57 -0.59 20.01
C ALA A 12 -4.41 -2.11 20.29
N TRP A 13 -4.21 -2.48 21.57
CA TRP A 13 -4.13 -3.88 22.00
C TRP A 13 -5.40 -4.70 21.70
N VAL A 14 -6.58 -4.06 21.67
CA VAL A 14 -7.84 -4.76 21.36
C VAL A 14 -7.85 -5.24 19.91
N TRP A 15 -7.32 -4.44 18.98
CA TRP A 15 -7.23 -4.83 17.57
C TRP A 15 -6.27 -6.00 17.36
N TRP A 16 -5.14 -6.02 18.07
CA TRP A 16 -4.24 -7.18 18.09
C TRP A 16 -4.96 -8.43 18.63
N ALA A 17 -5.71 -8.30 19.72
CA ALA A 17 -6.48 -9.41 20.27
C ALA A 17 -7.53 -9.94 19.28
N VAL A 18 -8.25 -9.06 18.58
CA VAL A 18 -9.21 -9.46 17.54
C VAL A 18 -8.52 -10.21 16.40
N ILE A 19 -7.38 -9.72 15.91
CA ILE A 19 -6.60 -10.39 14.84
C ILE A 19 -6.17 -11.79 15.29
N ILE A 20 -5.62 -11.92 16.50
CA ILE A 20 -5.19 -13.21 17.05
C ILE A 20 -6.38 -14.16 17.20
N MET A 21 -7.50 -13.67 17.76
CA MET A 21 -8.71 -14.45 17.96
C MET A 21 -9.28 -14.97 16.64
N VAL A 22 -9.41 -14.12 15.61
CA VAL A 22 -9.92 -14.55 14.30
C VAL A 22 -9.00 -15.59 13.68
N ASN A 23 -7.68 -15.40 13.72
CA ASN A 23 -6.73 -16.39 13.21
C ASN A 23 -6.81 -17.72 13.98
N ALA A 24 -6.96 -17.69 15.31
CA ALA A 24 -7.14 -18.90 16.11
C ALA A 24 -8.42 -19.66 15.71
N LEU A 25 -9.53 -18.95 15.49
CA LEU A 25 -10.78 -19.55 15.03
C LEU A 25 -10.64 -20.18 13.64
N VAL A 26 -9.93 -19.52 12.71
CA VAL A 26 -9.65 -20.06 11.37
C VAL A 26 -8.82 -21.35 11.47
N VAL A 27 -7.81 -21.39 12.34
CA VAL A 27 -6.99 -22.59 12.56
C VAL A 27 -7.83 -23.73 13.13
N VAL A 28 -8.67 -23.47 14.14
CA VAL A 28 -9.57 -24.47 14.72
C VAL A 28 -10.56 -24.99 13.67
N SER A 29 -11.12 -24.09 12.85
CA SER A 29 -12.03 -24.46 11.76
C SER A 29 -11.32 -25.36 10.74
N CYS A 30 -10.12 -24.99 10.32
CA CYS A 30 -9.31 -25.77 9.40
C CYS A 30 -8.97 -27.16 9.96
N TYR A 31 -8.61 -27.22 11.25
CA TYR A 31 -8.36 -28.49 11.94
C TYR A 31 -9.60 -29.40 11.94
N ASN A 32 -10.77 -28.85 12.29
CA ASN A 32 -12.03 -29.60 12.32
C ASN A 32 -12.45 -30.10 10.93
N SER A 33 -12.32 -29.25 9.90
CA SER A 33 -12.58 -29.60 8.50
C SER A 33 -11.68 -30.76 8.07
N THR A 34 -10.36 -30.63 8.31
CA THR A 34 -9.37 -31.66 7.99
C THR A 34 -9.65 -32.98 8.68
N GLN A 35 -9.98 -32.96 9.98
CA GLN A 35 -10.32 -34.18 10.74
C GLN A 35 -11.57 -34.86 10.19
N THR A 36 -12.56 -34.09 9.74
CA THR A 36 -13.78 -34.64 9.13
C THR A 36 -13.45 -35.31 7.80
N HIS A 37 -12.67 -34.64 6.93
CA HIS A 37 -12.24 -35.22 5.65
C HIS A 37 -11.40 -36.49 5.82
N ILE A 38 -10.53 -36.54 6.84
CA ILE A 38 -9.75 -37.75 7.16
C ILE A 38 -10.70 -38.88 7.56
N LYS A 39 -11.67 -38.62 8.45
CA LYS A 39 -12.65 -39.62 8.88
C LYS A 39 -13.46 -40.14 7.70
N ASP A 40 -13.97 -39.24 6.86
CA ASP A 40 -14.76 -39.60 5.68
C ASP A 40 -13.96 -40.47 4.69
N TRP A 41 -12.68 -40.12 4.45
CA TRP A 41 -11.80 -40.89 3.59
C TRP A 41 -11.46 -42.28 4.17
N THR A 42 -11.23 -42.37 5.48
CA THR A 42 -10.98 -43.68 6.14
C THR A 42 -12.21 -44.59 6.15
N GLN A 43 -13.42 -44.02 6.17
CA GLN A 43 -14.67 -44.78 6.21
C GLN A 43 -15.15 -45.19 4.81
N ASN A 44 -14.80 -44.43 3.76
CA ASN A 44 -15.14 -44.72 2.36
C ASN A 44 -13.89 -44.77 1.47
N PRO A 45 -13.06 -45.83 1.57
CA PRO A 45 -11.82 -45.93 0.81
C PRO A 45 -12.12 -46.07 -0.69
N THR A 46 -11.82 -45.02 -1.45
CA THR A 46 -11.98 -44.94 -2.92
C THR A 46 -10.74 -45.45 -3.68
N GLY A 47 -9.74 -46.00 -2.98
CA GLY A 47 -8.47 -46.45 -3.56
C GLY A 47 -7.54 -45.32 -4.02
N GLN A 48 -7.97 -44.06 -3.89
CA GLN A 48 -7.19 -42.87 -4.21
C GLN A 48 -6.45 -42.36 -2.97
N PRO A 49 -5.22 -41.81 -3.12
CA PRO A 49 -4.51 -41.19 -2.02
C PRO A 49 -5.33 -40.02 -1.44
N PHE A 50 -5.28 -39.83 -0.13
CA PHE A 50 -5.94 -38.72 0.54
C PHE A 50 -5.41 -37.39 -0.03
N GLN A 51 -6.30 -36.60 -0.64
CA GLN A 51 -6.00 -35.26 -1.11
C GLN A 51 -6.52 -34.25 -0.09
N HIS A 52 -5.61 -33.57 0.58
CA HIS A 52 -5.97 -32.49 1.50
C HIS A 52 -6.46 -31.28 0.69
N GLN A 53 -7.75 -30.96 0.79
CA GLN A 53 -8.30 -29.72 0.24
C GLN A 53 -8.00 -28.58 1.21
N ILE A 54 -7.30 -27.56 0.72
CA ILE A 54 -7.05 -26.33 1.46
C ILE A 54 -8.25 -25.42 1.21
N ASP A 55 -9.05 -25.18 2.24
CA ASP A 55 -10.21 -24.28 2.17
C ASP A 55 -9.73 -22.83 1.94
N ILE A 56 -9.92 -22.33 0.73
CA ILE A 56 -9.60 -20.95 0.38
C ILE A 56 -10.79 -20.07 0.74
N TYR A 57 -10.61 -19.15 1.69
CA TYR A 57 -11.65 -18.20 2.05
C TYR A 57 -11.85 -17.16 0.93
N PRO A 58 -13.09 -16.96 0.45
CA PRO A 58 -13.35 -15.93 -0.53
C PRO A 58 -13.18 -14.53 0.06
N ASN A 59 -12.88 -13.54 -0.78
CA ASN A 59 -12.66 -12.16 -0.36
C ASN A 59 -13.87 -11.51 0.33
N TYR A 60 -15.09 -12.01 0.08
CA TYR A 60 -16.32 -11.55 0.72
C TYR A 60 -16.61 -12.25 2.07
N SER A 61 -15.75 -13.17 2.50
CA SER A 61 -15.89 -13.85 3.79
C SER A 61 -15.85 -12.84 4.93
N LEU A 62 -16.82 -12.95 5.85
CA LEU A 62 -16.93 -12.08 7.01
C LEU A 62 -15.63 -12.02 7.82
N TRP A 63 -14.93 -13.15 7.95
CA TRP A 63 -13.66 -13.25 8.67
C TRP A 63 -12.56 -12.39 8.04
N ILE A 64 -12.50 -12.36 6.71
CA ILE A 64 -11.53 -11.56 5.95
C ILE A 64 -11.85 -10.07 6.08
N ILE A 65 -13.14 -9.70 6.07
CA ILE A 65 -13.58 -8.31 6.27
C ILE A 65 -13.20 -7.82 7.67
N ILE A 66 -13.44 -8.61 8.73
CA ILE A 66 -13.08 -8.27 10.10
C ILE A 66 -11.56 -8.07 10.23
N LEU A 67 -10.77 -8.97 9.64
CA LEU A 67 -9.30 -8.85 9.59
C LEU A 67 -8.87 -7.57 8.87
N GLY A 68 -9.48 -7.24 7.73
CA GLY A 68 -9.19 -6.04 6.98
C GLY A 68 -9.48 -4.76 7.78
N VAL A 69 -10.63 -4.68 8.45
CA VAL A 69 -10.99 -3.53 9.31
C VAL A 69 -10.03 -3.40 10.48
N ALA A 70 -9.72 -4.51 11.18
CA ALA A 70 -8.79 -4.50 12.32
C ALA A 70 -7.38 -4.05 11.90
N MET A 71 -6.91 -4.51 10.74
CA MET A 71 -5.61 -4.13 10.20
C MET A 71 -5.58 -2.66 9.76
N PHE A 72 -6.64 -2.17 9.12
CA PHE A 72 -6.79 -0.76 8.75
C PHE A 72 -6.75 0.17 9.98
N GLU A 73 -7.45 -0.20 11.05
CA GLU A 73 -7.44 0.53 12.31
C GLU A 73 -6.07 0.57 12.98
N LEU A 74 -5.28 -0.51 12.89
CA LEU A 74 -3.89 -0.50 13.34
C LEU A 74 -3.04 0.48 12.52
N PHE A 75 -3.21 0.52 11.20
CA PHE A 75 -2.49 1.45 10.33
C PHE A 75 -2.83 2.92 10.64
N LEU A 76 -4.09 3.25 10.93
CA LEU A 76 -4.48 4.61 11.33
C LEU A 76 -3.79 5.09 12.61
N ARG A 77 -3.37 4.16 13.48
CA ARG A 77 -2.71 4.45 14.76
C ARG A 77 -1.19 4.57 14.62
N LEU A 78 -0.61 4.04 13.54
CA LEU A 78 0.81 4.14 13.28
C LEU A 78 1.17 5.58 12.90
N ARG A 79 1.89 6.27 13.80
CA ARG A 79 2.52 7.55 13.48
C ARG A 79 3.85 7.29 12.81
N ILE A 80 3.89 7.44 11.50
CA ILE A 80 5.13 7.37 10.73
C ILE A 80 5.70 8.80 10.62
N PRO A 81 6.89 9.08 11.16
CA PRO A 81 7.54 10.37 10.97
C PRO A 81 7.94 10.56 9.51
N THR A 82 7.95 11.81 9.04
CA THR A 82 8.34 12.14 7.66
C THR A 82 9.84 11.92 7.48
N SER A 83 10.21 10.81 6.84
CA SER A 83 11.58 10.45 6.50
C SER A 83 11.71 10.34 4.98
N ARG A 84 12.80 10.87 4.41
CA ARG A 84 13.06 10.77 2.96
C ARG A 84 13.18 9.31 2.52
N VAL A 85 13.84 8.48 3.33
CA VAL A 85 14.04 7.05 3.03
C VAL A 85 12.71 6.30 3.09
N ILE A 86 11.91 6.53 4.13
CA ILE A 86 10.60 5.87 4.26
C ILE A 86 9.68 6.30 3.12
N ASN A 87 9.64 7.59 2.77
CA ASN A 87 8.83 8.07 1.65
C ASN A 87 9.30 7.50 0.31
N TYR A 88 10.60 7.37 0.10
CA TYR A 88 11.15 6.74 -1.09
C TYR A 88 10.75 5.26 -1.18
N LEU A 89 10.97 4.49 -0.11
CA LEU A 89 10.57 3.08 -0.07
C LEU A 89 9.06 2.91 -0.23
N ALA A 90 8.26 3.77 0.41
CA ALA A 90 6.81 3.78 0.23
C ALA A 90 6.41 4.03 -1.23
N SER A 91 7.05 4.97 -1.93
CA SER A 91 6.80 5.21 -3.35
C SER A 91 7.24 4.04 -4.25
N ALA A 92 8.29 3.31 -3.86
CA ALA A 92 8.78 2.15 -4.59
C ALA A 92 7.87 0.92 -4.46
N THR A 93 7.04 0.83 -3.41
CA THR A 93 6.18 -0.34 -3.15
C THR A 93 5.23 -0.67 -4.30
N PHE A 94 4.74 0.33 -5.03
CA PHE A 94 3.91 0.09 -6.21
C PHE A 94 4.70 -0.63 -7.31
N MET A 95 5.96 -0.25 -7.53
CA MET A 95 6.83 -0.93 -8.51
C MET A 95 7.17 -2.35 -8.06
N VAL A 96 7.42 -2.55 -6.76
CA VAL A 96 7.60 -3.89 -6.17
C VAL A 96 6.38 -4.76 -6.43
N TYR A 97 5.17 -4.24 -6.23
CA TYR A 97 3.91 -4.95 -6.48
C TYR A 97 3.77 -5.41 -7.94
N LEU A 98 4.07 -4.53 -8.90
CA LEU A 98 4.01 -4.86 -10.33
C LEU A 98 4.98 -5.98 -10.70
N ILE A 99 6.17 -5.95 -10.13
CA ILE A 99 7.22 -6.93 -10.38
C ILE A 99 6.89 -8.27 -9.73
N HIS A 100 6.48 -8.25 -8.47
CA HIS A 100 6.05 -9.44 -7.73
C HIS A 100 4.90 -10.17 -8.44
N SER A 101 3.97 -9.42 -9.03
CA SER A 101 2.74 -9.98 -9.60
C SER A 101 2.84 -10.35 -11.08
N ASN A 102 4.05 -10.54 -11.61
CA ASN A 102 4.26 -10.94 -13.00
C ASN A 102 4.53 -12.45 -13.13
N SER A 103 4.24 -13.01 -14.31
CA SER A 103 4.43 -14.44 -14.59
C SER A 103 5.88 -14.91 -14.44
N PHE A 104 6.85 -14.02 -14.69
CA PHE A 104 8.27 -14.31 -14.57
C PHE A 104 8.69 -14.56 -13.10
N PHE A 105 8.28 -13.70 -12.18
CA PHE A 105 8.53 -13.84 -10.76
C PHE A 105 7.76 -15.04 -10.20
N TYR A 106 6.52 -15.29 -10.65
CA TYR A 106 5.82 -16.53 -10.31
C TYR A 106 6.58 -17.78 -10.74
N SER A 107 7.16 -17.79 -11.95
CA SER A 107 7.98 -18.92 -12.41
C SER A 107 9.23 -19.13 -11.56
N ILE A 108 9.89 -18.05 -11.15
CA ILE A 108 11.07 -18.12 -10.27
C ILE A 108 10.68 -18.66 -8.89
N TRP A 109 9.62 -18.13 -8.29
CA TRP A 109 9.08 -18.60 -7.01
C TRP A 109 8.65 -20.07 -7.11
N GLY A 110 8.08 -20.49 -8.25
CA GLY A 110 7.65 -21.87 -8.50
C GLY A 110 8.77 -22.90 -8.62
N ARG A 111 10.04 -22.48 -8.71
CA ARG A 111 11.19 -23.42 -8.69
C ARG A 111 11.46 -24.02 -7.33
N VAL A 112 10.95 -23.40 -6.26
CA VAL A 112 11.10 -23.89 -4.90
C VAL A 112 9.91 -24.78 -4.56
N HIS A 113 10.20 -26.00 -4.10
CA HIS A 113 9.19 -26.92 -3.59
C HIS A 113 8.74 -26.48 -2.18
N TRP A 114 7.89 -25.46 -2.12
CA TRP A 114 7.47 -24.82 -0.86
C TRP A 114 6.80 -25.79 0.12
N ILE A 115 5.99 -26.72 -0.39
CA ILE A 115 5.25 -27.69 0.42
C ILE A 115 6.22 -28.67 1.07
N ASP A 116 7.17 -29.20 0.30
CA ASP A 116 8.18 -30.14 0.81
C ASP A 116 9.09 -29.45 1.84
N LEU A 117 9.46 -28.19 1.60
CA LEU A 117 10.25 -27.41 2.56
C LEU A 117 9.49 -27.15 3.86
N LEU A 118 8.20 -26.82 3.77
CA LEU A 118 7.34 -26.62 4.92
C LEU A 118 7.16 -27.91 5.74
N ALA A 119 6.95 -29.03 5.05
CA ALA A 119 6.81 -30.35 5.67
C ALA A 119 8.11 -30.82 6.35
N ALA A 120 9.26 -30.59 5.71
CA ALA A 120 10.56 -31.00 6.25
C ALA A 120 10.98 -30.14 7.44
N SER A 121 10.87 -28.80 7.33
CA SER A 121 11.23 -27.91 8.43
C SER A 121 10.54 -26.54 8.34
N PRO A 122 9.54 -26.29 9.21
CA PRO A 122 8.82 -25.02 9.22
C PRO A 122 9.73 -23.80 9.42
N LYS A 123 10.82 -23.96 10.19
CA LYS A 123 11.82 -22.89 10.41
C LYS A 123 12.55 -22.53 9.11
N ALA A 124 13.01 -23.52 8.35
CA ALA A 124 13.70 -23.25 7.08
C ALA A 124 12.75 -22.66 6.04
N PHE A 125 11.49 -23.11 6.03
CA PHE A 125 10.45 -22.50 5.22
C PHE A 125 10.31 -21.00 5.51
N VAL A 126 10.14 -20.60 6.78
CA VAL A 126 9.98 -19.18 7.15
C VAL A 126 11.20 -18.36 6.74
N LEU A 127 12.41 -18.85 7.02
CA LEU A 127 13.64 -18.15 6.65
C LEU A 127 13.76 -17.98 5.13
N LYS A 128 13.50 -19.06 4.38
CA LYS A 128 13.58 -19.04 2.92
C LYS A 128 12.53 -18.12 2.31
N TRP A 129 11.31 -18.14 2.85
CA TRP A 129 10.24 -17.24 2.43
C TRP A 129 10.62 -15.76 2.66
N PHE A 130 11.17 -15.43 3.84
CA PHE A 130 11.66 -14.08 4.13
C PHE A 130 12.81 -13.66 3.20
N GLU A 131 13.76 -14.56 2.91
CA GLU A 131 14.85 -14.32 1.96
C GLU A 131 14.30 -13.96 0.57
N TRP A 132 13.37 -14.75 0.04
CA TRP A 132 12.75 -14.51 -1.27
C TRP A 132 11.90 -13.24 -1.30
N ALA A 133 11.19 -12.93 -0.21
CA ALA A 133 10.44 -11.68 -0.08
C ALA A 133 11.38 -10.47 -0.12
N LEU A 134 12.51 -10.53 0.60
CA LEU A 134 13.50 -9.45 0.64
C LEU A 134 14.17 -9.25 -0.73
N LEU A 135 14.51 -10.34 -1.43
CA LEU A 135 15.06 -10.28 -2.78
C LEU A 135 14.08 -9.63 -3.76
N THR A 136 12.81 -10.05 -3.74
CA THR A 136 11.77 -9.47 -4.60
C THR A 136 11.56 -7.98 -4.31
N PHE A 137 11.57 -7.60 -3.03
CA PHE A 137 11.50 -6.21 -2.60
C PHE A 137 12.69 -5.40 -3.12
N ALA A 138 13.92 -5.91 -2.96
CA ALA A 138 15.14 -5.25 -3.44
C ALA A 138 15.11 -5.06 -4.97
N CYS A 139 14.73 -6.09 -5.73
CA CYS A 139 14.56 -6.01 -7.18
C CYS A 139 13.56 -4.91 -7.57
N GLY A 140 12.43 -4.81 -6.85
CA GLY A 140 11.43 -3.78 -7.13
C GLY A 140 11.91 -2.36 -6.80
N VAL A 141 12.68 -2.18 -5.73
CA VAL A 141 13.30 -0.89 -5.39
C VAL A 141 14.32 -0.48 -6.46
N VAL A 142 15.15 -1.41 -6.94
CA VAL A 142 16.10 -1.16 -8.03
C VAL A 142 15.37 -0.77 -9.32
N ALA A 143 14.31 -1.48 -9.68
CA ALA A 143 13.51 -1.15 -10.86
C ALA A 143 12.86 0.24 -10.75
N TYR A 144 12.43 0.62 -9.55
CA TYR A 144 11.92 1.97 -9.31
C TYR A 144 13.01 3.04 -9.48
N ALA A 145 14.24 2.79 -8.99
CA ALA A 145 15.37 3.69 -9.21
C ALA A 145 15.68 3.86 -10.71
N VAL A 146 15.65 2.78 -11.48
CA VAL A 146 15.81 2.78 -12.94
C VAL A 146 14.70 3.59 -13.61
N TYR A 147 13.43 3.39 -13.22
CA TYR A 147 12.30 4.16 -13.73
C TYR A 147 12.47 5.67 -13.52
N GLN A 148 12.95 6.07 -12.34
CA GLN A 148 13.23 7.48 -12.03
C GLN A 148 14.35 8.05 -12.88
N LEU A 149 15.42 7.27 -13.11
CA LEU A 149 16.52 7.67 -13.99
C LEU A 149 16.05 7.85 -15.43
N LEU A 150 15.30 6.90 -16.00
CA LEU A 150 14.74 7.02 -17.34
C LEU A 150 13.81 8.22 -17.46
N SER A 151 12.95 8.44 -16.46
CA SER A 151 12.06 9.60 -16.42
C SER A 151 12.82 10.92 -16.41
N ALA A 152 13.96 10.99 -15.70
CA ALA A 152 14.83 12.15 -15.72
C ALA A 152 15.48 12.38 -17.09
N ILE A 153 16.01 11.31 -17.72
CA ILE A 153 16.59 11.37 -19.07
C ILE A 153 15.54 11.83 -20.10
N LEU A 154 14.33 11.26 -20.06
CA LEU A 154 13.25 11.65 -20.98
C LEU A 154 12.81 13.10 -20.78
N ARG A 155 12.80 13.61 -19.55
CA ARG A 155 12.54 15.04 -19.29
C ARG A 155 13.64 15.93 -19.86
N LEU A 156 14.89 15.49 -19.81
CA LEU A 156 16.03 16.20 -20.38
C LEU A 156 16.00 16.19 -21.91
N MET A 157 15.53 15.10 -22.52
CA MET A 157 15.38 14.95 -23.98
C MET A 157 14.06 15.51 -24.52
N ARG A 158 13.11 15.88 -23.65
CA ARG A 158 11.82 16.49 -24.01
C ARG A 158 11.92 17.70 -24.95
N PRO A 159 12.85 18.68 -24.75
CA PRO A 159 13.04 19.78 -25.69
C PRO A 159 13.63 19.36 -27.05
N LEU A 160 14.18 18.14 -27.17
CA LEU A 160 14.76 17.63 -28.42
C LEU A 160 13.71 16.93 -29.31
N PHE A 161 12.67 16.33 -28.70
CA PHE A 161 11.63 15.56 -29.40
C PHE A 161 10.31 16.31 -29.61
N LEU A 162 9.99 17.30 -28.77
CA LEU A 162 8.81 18.16 -28.94
C LEU A 162 9.27 19.53 -29.44
N ARG A 163 9.05 19.80 -30.73
CA ARG A 163 9.09 21.16 -31.27
C ARG A 163 7.94 21.94 -30.63
N ASP A 164 8.26 22.95 -29.83
CA ASP A 164 7.26 23.90 -29.31
C ASP A 164 6.43 24.43 -30.51
N PRO A 165 5.11 24.16 -30.58
CA PRO A 165 4.27 24.84 -31.54
C PRO A 165 4.10 26.28 -31.03
N GLY A 166 4.99 27.16 -31.50
CA GLY A 166 4.78 28.60 -31.52
C GLY A 166 4.77 29.29 -30.16
N ARG A 167 5.97 29.68 -29.67
CA ARG A 167 6.10 30.90 -28.85
C ARG A 167 6.67 32.03 -29.70
N HIS A 168 5.92 32.41 -30.73
CA HIS A 168 6.00 33.75 -31.33
C HIS A 168 4.72 34.48 -30.95
N VAL A 169 4.76 35.32 -29.91
CA VAL A 169 4.27 36.71 -29.93
C VAL A 169 4.92 37.45 -28.73
N GLY A 170 5.73 38.44 -29.06
CA GLY A 170 5.78 39.72 -28.33
C GLY A 170 6.45 39.73 -26.95
N ALA A 171 7.77 39.90 -26.95
CA ALA A 171 8.39 40.77 -25.97
C ALA A 171 7.92 42.20 -26.24
N VAL A 172 7.14 42.79 -25.32
CA VAL A 172 7.06 44.24 -25.17
C VAL A 172 7.47 44.55 -23.73
N SER A 173 8.71 45.01 -23.62
CA SER A 173 9.26 45.68 -22.46
C SER A 173 8.81 47.14 -22.45
N VAL A 174 8.06 47.56 -21.44
CA VAL A 174 8.03 48.93 -20.90
C VAL A 174 7.80 48.73 -19.40
N GLY A 175 8.71 49.07 -18.49
CA GLY A 175 9.38 50.35 -18.35
C GLY A 175 8.82 50.98 -17.08
N ALA A 176 9.68 51.13 -16.08
CA ALA A 176 9.37 51.59 -14.73
C ALA A 176 8.83 53.02 -14.64
N GLY A 177 8.13 53.32 -13.53
CA GLY A 177 8.30 54.60 -12.83
C GLY A 177 7.13 55.59 -12.83
N ALA A 178 6.60 55.79 -11.63
CA ALA A 178 6.24 57.09 -11.00
C ALA A 178 5.12 57.99 -11.57
N ALA A 179 4.37 58.55 -10.60
CA ALA A 179 3.57 59.78 -10.55
C ALA A 179 2.06 59.50 -10.42
N ALA A 180 1.45 59.64 -9.23
CA ALA A 180 1.12 60.88 -8.50
C ALA A 180 -0.33 61.33 -8.74
N GLY A 181 -1.12 61.33 -7.66
CA GLY A 181 -2.04 62.42 -7.31
C GLY A 181 -3.46 62.43 -7.90
N ALA A 182 -4.40 62.84 -7.03
CA ALA A 182 -5.78 63.30 -7.30
C ALA A 182 -6.81 62.18 -7.63
N ASP A 183 -7.98 62.04 -7.01
CA ASP A 183 -8.79 62.99 -6.24
C ASP A 183 -9.82 62.26 -5.35
N ALA A 184 -10.05 62.87 -4.18
CA ALA A 184 -11.32 63.06 -3.46
C ALA A 184 -12.40 61.96 -3.43
N ALA A 185 -12.61 61.39 -2.24
CA ALA A 185 -13.94 61.20 -1.68
C ALA A 185 -13.88 61.43 -0.16
N GLY A 186 -14.55 62.50 0.29
CA GLY A 186 -14.34 63.18 1.55
C GLY A 186 -14.89 62.49 2.79
N ALA A 187 -14.21 62.80 3.91
CA ALA A 187 -14.70 62.67 5.27
C ALA A 187 -15.76 63.74 5.57
N GLY A 188 -16.84 63.34 6.22
CA GLY A 188 -17.76 64.23 6.93
C GLY A 188 -17.82 63.80 8.40
N ALA A 189 -17.11 64.52 9.26
CA ALA A 189 -17.23 64.43 10.71
C ALA A 189 -18.39 65.31 11.19
N GLY A 190 -19.11 64.85 12.23
CA GLY A 190 -20.13 65.65 12.93
C GLY A 190 -20.37 65.06 14.33
N ALA A 191 -20.00 65.85 15.34
CA ALA A 191 -20.04 65.54 16.77
C ALA A 191 -21.34 66.02 17.45
N GLY A 192 -21.56 65.56 18.70
CA GLY A 192 -22.53 66.12 19.68
C GLY A 192 -23.48 65.05 20.23
N ALA A 193 -23.37 64.53 21.46
CA ALA A 193 -23.52 65.14 22.78
C ALA A 193 -24.97 65.51 23.16
N GLY A 194 -25.53 64.76 24.13
CA GLY A 194 -26.38 65.25 25.22
C GLY A 194 -27.85 65.61 24.95
N ALA A 195 -28.77 64.74 25.39
CA ALA A 195 -29.90 65.04 26.29
C ALA A 195 -30.58 63.71 26.67
#